data_AF-A0A963QAC6-F1
#
_entry.id   AF-A0A963QAC6-F1
#
_cell.length_a   1.000
_cell.length_b   1.000
_cell.length_c   1.000
_cell.angle_alpha   90.00
_cell.angle_beta   90.00
_cell.angle_gamma   90.00
#
_symmetry.space_group_name_H-M   'P 1'
#
loop_
_entity.id
_entity.type
_entity.pdbx_description
1 polymer ?
#
loop_
_entity_poly.entity_id
_entity_poly.type
_entity_poly.pdbx_seq_one_letter_code
_entity_poly.pdbx_strand_id
1 'polypeptide(L)'
;MSSGKTPAADSYGAPLPWQFQRLGKLLNALGTLWIIALMLLINTDVLGRNLFDAPVRGVTELVALSIVGIVFLQLADTLHRGRFTRADVLLARLKQGRPAFAARLQALYHLIGAALVGVILWAAWEPLVEAIRIR
;
A
#
# COMPACT_ATOMS: atom_id res chain seq x y z
N MET A 1 -38.03 -19.16 -18.76
CA MET A 1 -38.10 -18.19 -17.65
C MET A 1 -36.89 -18.41 -16.74
N SER A 2 -35.74 -17.81 -17.07
CA SER A 2 -34.55 -17.83 -16.20
C SER A 2 -34.50 -16.51 -15.45
N SER A 3 -34.77 -16.59 -14.15
CA SER A 3 -34.79 -15.46 -13.22
C SER A 3 -33.44 -14.73 -13.24
N GLY A 4 -33.45 -13.51 -13.80
CA GLY A 4 -32.30 -12.61 -13.76
C GLY A 4 -32.09 -12.14 -12.33
N LYS A 5 -31.11 -12.74 -11.64
CA LYS A 5 -30.63 -12.26 -10.34
C LYS A 5 -30.13 -10.82 -10.51
N THR A 6 -30.88 -9.88 -9.95
CA THR A 6 -30.49 -8.49 -9.75
C THR A 6 -29.12 -8.48 -9.06
N PRO A 7 -28.07 -7.87 -9.64
CA PRO A 7 -26.81 -7.72 -8.92
C PRO A 7 -27.10 -6.93 -7.64
N ALA A 8 -26.66 -7.47 -6.50
CA ALA A 8 -26.81 -6.84 -5.19
C ALA A 8 -26.32 -5.39 -5.28
N ALA A 9 -27.13 -4.45 -4.81
CA ALA A 9 -26.79 -3.04 -4.79
C ALA A 9 -25.56 -2.84 -3.89
N ASP A 10 -24.40 -2.58 -4.52
CA ASP A 10 -23.14 -2.33 -3.83
C ASP A 10 -23.27 -1.13 -2.89
N SER A 11 -23.13 -1.34 -1.58
CA SER A 11 -23.13 -0.29 -0.55
C SER A 11 -21.96 0.70 -0.68
N TYR A 12 -20.97 0.39 -1.54
CA TYR A 12 -19.82 1.22 -1.85
C TYR A 12 -20.14 2.46 -2.70
N GLY A 13 -21.38 2.63 -3.16
CA GLY A 13 -21.83 3.78 -3.97
C GLY A 13 -22.69 4.80 -3.23
N ALA A 14 -23.08 4.55 -1.97
CA ALA A 14 -23.88 5.51 -1.22
C ALA A 14 -23.03 6.75 -0.87
N PRO A 15 -23.47 7.97 -1.20
CA PRO A 15 -22.74 9.17 -0.82
C PRO A 15 -22.66 9.23 0.71
N LEU A 16 -21.46 9.05 1.26
CA LEU A 16 -21.23 9.26 2.68
C LEU A 16 -21.67 10.68 3.07
N PRO A 17 -22.08 10.90 4.33
CA PRO A 17 -22.36 12.22 4.83
C PRO A 17 -21.19 13.15 4.50
N TRP A 18 -21.49 14.38 4.08
CA TRP A 18 -20.50 15.33 3.56
C TRP A 18 -19.30 15.56 4.50
N GLN A 19 -19.48 15.35 5.81
CA GLN A 19 -18.44 15.42 6.82
C GLN A 19 -17.40 14.30 6.68
N PHE A 20 -17.86 13.06 6.46
CA PHE A 20 -16.97 11.89 6.30
C PHE A 20 -16.14 11.99 5.02
N GLN A 21 -16.73 12.50 3.93
CA GLN A 21 -16.00 12.71 2.69
C GLN A 21 -14.89 13.77 2.84
N ARG A 22 -15.17 14.85 3.57
CA ARG A 22 -14.16 15.88 3.86
C ARG A 22 -13.05 15.35 4.77
N LEU A 23 -13.41 14.59 5.79
CA LEU A 23 -12.46 13.96 6.69
C LEU A 23 -11.54 12.99 5.93
N GLY A 24 -12.09 12.11 5.10
CA GLY A 24 -11.27 11.18 4.29
C GLY A 24 -10.28 11.92 3.38
N LYS A 25 -10.73 12.96 2.69
CA LYS A 25 -9.84 13.80 1.85
C LYS A 25 -8.76 14.50 2.67
N LEU A 26 -9.10 15.01 3.86
CA LEU A 26 -8.16 15.68 4.74
C LEU A 26 -7.11 14.71 5.29
N LEU A 27 -7.51 13.52 5.73
CA LEU A 27 -6.59 12.47 6.18
C LEU A 27 -5.65 12.02 5.07
N ASN A 28 -6.15 11.89 3.84
CA ASN A 28 -5.32 11.56 2.69
C ASN A 28 -4.32 12.68 2.35
N ALA A 29 -4.76 13.94 2.40
CA ALA A 29 -3.88 15.09 2.20
C ALA A 29 -2.79 15.18 3.28
N LEU A 30 -3.15 14.95 4.56
CA LEU A 30 -2.20 14.87 5.66
C LEU A 30 -1.20 13.74 5.46
N GLY A 31 -1.66 12.55 5.06
CA GLY A 31 -0.78 11.42 4.75
C GLY A 31 0.19 11.74 3.61
N THR A 32 -0.26 12.47 2.58
CA THR A 32 0.59 12.89 1.46
C THR A 32 1.64 13.91 1.91
N LEU A 33 1.24 14.89 2.72
CA LEU A 33 2.17 15.86 3.31
C LEU A 33 3.23 15.17 4.19
N TRP A 34 2.82 14.14 4.94
CA TRP A 34 3.73 13.36 5.79
C TRP A 34 4.76 12.58 4.98
N ILE A 35 4.39 12.04 3.81
CA ILE A 35 5.35 11.42 2.88
C ILE A 35 6.41 12.43 2.44
N ILE A 36 6.01 13.65 2.09
CA ILE A 36 6.94 14.70 1.67
C ILE A 36 7.91 15.03 2.81
N ALA A 37 7.41 15.17 4.03
CA ALA A 37 8.24 15.40 5.22
C ALA A 37 9.24 14.27 5.46
N LEU A 38 8.80 13.01 5.34
CA LEU A 38 9.70 11.85 5.43
C LEU A 38 10.76 11.83 4.32
N MET A 39 10.41 12.15 3.08
CA MET A 39 11.38 12.21 1.99
C MET A 39 12.47 13.24 2.27
N LEU A 40 12.11 14.43 2.77
CA LEU A 40 13.09 15.45 3.18
C LEU A 40 13.95 14.97 4.34
N LEU A 41 13.35 14.32 5.34
CA LEU A 41 14.07 13.80 6.50
C LEU A 41 15.09 12.74 6.09
N ILE A 42 14.68 11.76 5.30
CA ILE A 42 15.55 10.69 4.80
C ILE A 42 16.66 11.27 3.94
N ASN A 43 16.36 12.21 3.05
CA ASN A 43 17.39 12.83 2.22
C ASN A 43 18.39 13.63 3.07
N THR A 44 17.92 14.37 4.08
CA THR A 44 18.80 15.08 5.01
C THR A 44 19.68 14.13 5.81
N ASP A 45 19.16 12.97 6.24
CA ASP A 45 19.96 11.95 6.92
C ASP A 45 21.03 11.36 6.00
N VAL A 46 20.66 11.02 4.76
CA VAL A 46 21.60 10.50 3.75
C VAL A 46 22.67 11.54 3.41
N LEU A 47 22.30 12.81 3.24
CA LEU A 47 23.25 13.89 2.98
C LEU A 47 24.14 14.17 4.20
N GLY A 48 23.58 14.19 5.41
CA GLY A 48 24.32 14.38 6.66
C GLY A 48 25.38 13.30 6.89
N ARG A 49 25.04 12.04 6.59
CA ARG A 49 25.97 10.90 6.62
C ARG A 49 27.06 11.01 5.57
N ASN A 50 26.71 11.40 4.34
CA ASN A 50 27.66 11.39 3.22
C ASN A 50 28.56 12.64 3.16
N LEU A 51 28.12 13.80 3.67
CA LEU A 51 28.87 15.06 3.58
C LEU A 51 29.48 15.52 4.92
N PHE A 52 28.87 15.18 6.05
CA PHE A 52 29.21 15.78 7.35
C PHE A 52 29.54 14.76 8.45
N ASP A 53 29.57 13.45 8.15
CA ASP A 53 29.74 12.34 9.12
C ASP A 53 28.83 12.46 10.36
N ALA A 54 27.73 13.20 10.26
CA ALA A 54 26.83 13.54 11.35
C ALA A 54 25.44 12.94 11.05
N PRO A 55 25.19 11.66 11.40
CA PRO A 55 23.91 11.01 11.16
C PRO A 55 22.81 11.62 12.05
N VAL A 56 21.59 11.70 11.51
CA VAL A 56 20.42 12.05 12.32
C VAL A 56 19.98 10.78 13.05
N ARG A 57 20.20 10.73 14.37
CA ARG A 57 19.85 9.56 15.20
C ARG A 57 18.34 9.35 15.22
N GLY A 58 17.90 8.10 15.08
CA GLY A 58 16.49 7.71 15.18
C GLY A 58 15.68 7.85 13.89
N VAL A 59 16.28 8.23 12.75
CA VAL A 59 15.55 8.33 11.47
C VAL A 59 14.92 7.01 11.06
N THR A 60 15.63 5.89 11.21
CA THR A 60 15.08 4.55 10.88
C THR A 60 13.83 4.22 11.70
N GLU A 61 13.82 4.53 13.00
CA GLU A 61 12.67 4.31 13.88
C GLU A 61 11.49 5.23 13.52
N LEU A 62 11.76 6.52 13.31
CA LEU A 62 10.75 7.50 12.90
C LEU A 62 10.12 7.14 11.55
N VAL A 63 10.92 6.68 10.59
CA VAL A 63 10.45 6.22 9.28
C VAL A 63 9.58 4.98 9.44
N ALA A 64 10.02 3.97 10.21
CA ALA A 64 9.26 2.76 10.43
C ALA A 64 7.87 3.03 11.05
N LEU A 65 7.81 3.85 12.12
CA LEU A 65 6.55 4.22 12.76
C LEU A 65 5.67 5.10 11.85
N SER A 66 6.28 5.99 11.08
CA SER A 66 5.54 6.90 10.19
C SER A 66 4.92 6.18 9.00
N ILE A 67 5.57 5.17 8.43
CA ILE A 67 4.99 4.37 7.33
C ILE A 67 3.66 3.76 7.76
N VAL A 68 3.59 3.20 8.97
CA VAL A 68 2.35 2.63 9.53
C VAL A 68 1.27 3.70 9.62
N GLY A 69 1.57 4.86 10.20
CA GLY A 69 0.64 5.97 10.33
C GLY A 69 0.11 6.46 8.96
N ILE A 70 1.01 6.67 8.00
CA ILE A 70 0.67 7.10 6.64
C ILE A 70 -0.32 6.14 5.98
N VAL A 71 -0.05 4.83 6.07
CA VAL A 71 -0.92 3.81 5.48
C VAL A 71 -2.32 3.90 6.09
N PHE A 72 -2.46 3.99 7.41
CA PHE A 72 -3.78 4.13 8.04
C PHE A 72 -4.50 5.43 7.64
N LEU A 73 -3.77 6.55 7.54
CA LEU A 73 -4.34 7.83 7.09
C LEU A 73 -4.87 7.76 5.65
N GLN A 74 -4.17 7.05 4.77
CA GLN A 74 -4.51 6.99 3.34
C GLN A 74 -5.50 5.87 3.01
N LEU A 75 -5.54 4.79 3.78
CA LEU A 75 -6.41 3.62 3.55
C LEU A 75 -7.89 3.98 3.58
N ALA A 76 -8.31 4.88 4.47
CA ALA A 76 -9.72 5.26 4.61
C ALA A 76 -10.30 5.90 3.33
N ASP A 77 -9.61 6.87 2.74
CA ASP A 77 -10.06 7.52 1.50
C ASP A 77 -9.95 6.60 0.28
N THR A 78 -8.89 5.79 0.21
CA THR A 78 -8.67 4.87 -0.92
C THR A 78 -9.70 3.74 -0.97
N LEU A 79 -10.04 3.17 0.19
CA LEU A 79 -11.08 2.15 0.33
C LEU A 79 -12.47 2.74 0.03
N HIS A 80 -12.76 3.96 0.51
CA HIS A 80 -14.03 4.62 0.23
C HIS A 80 -14.22 4.93 -1.26
N ARG A 81 -13.17 5.35 -1.98
CA ARG A 81 -13.23 5.58 -3.43
C ARG A 81 -13.33 4.30 -4.27
N GLY A 82 -13.38 3.13 -3.63
CA GLY A 82 -13.47 1.83 -4.29
C GLY A 82 -12.31 1.57 -5.26
N ARG A 83 -11.16 2.24 -5.09
CA ARG A 83 -10.04 2.13 -6.05
C ARG A 83 -9.45 0.73 -6.05
N PHE A 84 -9.36 0.09 -4.87
CA PHE A 84 -8.98 -1.32 -4.75
C PHE A 84 -10.02 -2.22 -5.40
N THR A 85 -11.29 -2.11 -4.99
CA THR A 85 -12.39 -2.91 -5.53
C THR A 85 -12.52 -2.79 -7.05
N ARG A 86 -12.34 -1.59 -7.62
CA ARG A 86 -12.40 -1.38 -9.07
C ARG A 86 -11.26 -2.05 -9.81
N ALA A 87 -10.06 -2.08 -9.23
CA ALA A 87 -8.92 -2.82 -9.79
C ALA A 87 -9.18 -4.33 -9.76
N ASP A 88 -9.75 -4.85 -8.67
CA ASP A 88 -10.13 -6.26 -8.54
C ASP A 88 -11.23 -6.66 -9.54
N VAL A 89 -12.25 -5.80 -9.68
CA VAL A 89 -13.34 -5.99 -10.65
C VAL A 89 -12.83 -5.91 -12.09
N LEU A 90 -11.88 -5.02 -12.39
CA LEU A 90 -11.28 -4.96 -13.73
C LEU A 90 -10.55 -6.26 -14.05
N LEU A 91 -9.80 -6.81 -13.10
CA LEU A 91 -9.14 -8.10 -13.24
C LEU A 91 -10.18 -9.23 -13.44
N ALA A 92 -11.28 -9.21 -12.68
CA ALA A 92 -12.37 -10.17 -12.81
C ALA A 92 -13.06 -10.10 -14.19
N ARG A 93 -13.31 -8.89 -14.72
CA ARG A 93 -13.87 -8.70 -16.07
C ARG A 93 -12.91 -9.14 -17.17
N LEU A 94 -11.61 -8.90 -17.00
CA LEU A 94 -10.60 -9.36 -17.96
C LEU A 94 -10.55 -10.89 -18.03
N LYS A 95 -10.72 -11.59 -16.89
CA LYS A 95 -10.84 -13.06 -16.84
C LYS A 95 -12.05 -13.60 -17.61
N GLN A 96 -13.18 -12.87 -17.61
CA GLN A 96 -14.39 -13.27 -18.34
C GLN A 96 -14.27 -13.08 -19.86
N GLY A 97 -13.62 -12.01 -20.32
CA GLY A 97 -13.51 -11.71 -21.75
C GLY A 97 -12.43 -12.51 -22.50
N ARG A 98 -11.29 -12.79 -21.85
CA ARG A 98 -10.16 -13.52 -22.47
C ARG A 98 -9.45 -14.41 -21.42
N PRO A 99 -10.01 -15.59 -21.08
CA PRO A 99 -9.53 -16.41 -19.96
C PRO A 99 -8.07 -16.86 -20.11
N ALA A 100 -7.63 -17.22 -21.33
CA ALA A 100 -6.25 -17.64 -21.57
C ALA A 100 -5.22 -16.50 -21.36
N PHE A 101 -5.56 -15.27 -21.75
CA PHE A 101 -4.69 -14.11 -21.54
C PHE A 101 -4.65 -13.73 -20.05
N ALA A 102 -5.80 -13.74 -19.39
CA ALA A 102 -5.90 -13.45 -17.97
C ALA A 102 -5.14 -14.49 -17.12
N ALA A 103 -5.16 -15.77 -17.51
CA ALA A 103 -4.38 -16.82 -16.84
C ALA A 103 -2.86 -16.59 -16.95
N ARG A 104 -2.36 -16.21 -18.13
CA ARG A 104 -0.93 -15.87 -18.32
C ARG A 104 -0.52 -14.66 -17.49
N LEU A 105 -1.35 -13.61 -17.52
CA LEU A 105 -1.10 -12.39 -16.73
C LEU A 105 -1.12 -12.70 -15.23
N GLN A 106 -2.05 -13.52 -14.76
CA GLN A 106 -2.11 -13.97 -13.38
C GLN A 106 -0.89 -14.80 -12.99
N ALA A 107 -0.42 -15.71 -13.85
CA ALA A 107 0.80 -16.49 -13.62
C ALA A 107 2.03 -15.57 -13.51
N LEU A 108 2.14 -14.56 -14.37
CA LEU A 108 3.17 -13.54 -14.30
C LEU A 108 3.10 -12.75 -12.97
N TYR A 109 1.92 -12.32 -12.55
CA TYR A 109 1.74 -11.65 -11.25
C TYR A 109 2.15 -12.53 -10.07
N HIS A 110 1.83 -13.82 -10.09
CA HIS A 110 2.25 -14.75 -9.04
C HIS A 110 3.77 -14.95 -9.05
N LEU A 111 4.38 -15.05 -10.22
CA LEU A 111 5.82 -15.20 -10.35
C LEU A 111 6.58 -13.96 -9.87
N ILE A 112 6.11 -12.76 -10.23
CA ILE A 112 6.65 -11.50 -9.72
C ILE A 112 6.46 -11.42 -8.20
N GLY A 113 5.27 -11.74 -7.69
CA GLY A 113 5.00 -11.74 -6.26
C GLY A 113 5.90 -12.72 -5.49
N ALA A 114 6.06 -13.93 -5.99
CA ALA A 114 6.96 -14.94 -5.42
C ALA A 114 8.42 -14.48 -5.42
N ALA A 115 8.89 -13.87 -6.53
CA ALA A 115 10.23 -13.30 -6.61
C ALA A 115 10.42 -12.17 -5.60
N LEU A 116 9.45 -11.26 -5.47
CA LEU A 116 9.48 -10.13 -4.55
C LEU A 116 9.54 -10.61 -3.09
N VAL A 117 8.68 -11.57 -2.73
CA VAL A 117 8.70 -12.21 -1.40
C VAL A 117 10.03 -12.92 -1.16
N GLY A 118 10.58 -13.61 -2.17
CA GLY A 118 11.89 -14.22 -2.09
C GLY A 118 13.02 -13.22 -1.79
N VAL A 119 13.02 -12.06 -2.45
CA VAL A 119 13.98 -10.98 -2.19
C VAL A 119 13.79 -10.40 -0.77
N ILE A 120 12.55 -10.18 -0.34
CA ILE A 120 12.27 -9.69 1.03
C ILE A 120 12.76 -10.69 2.07
N LEU A 121 12.48 -11.99 1.89
CA LEU A 121 12.95 -13.04 2.78
C LEU A 121 14.47 -13.09 2.85
N TRP A 122 15.14 -12.95 1.70
CA TRP A 122 16.59 -12.92 1.66
C TRP A 122 17.17 -11.71 2.39
N ALA A 123 16.61 -10.51 2.17
CA ALA A 123 17.05 -9.29 2.85
C ALA A 123 16.73 -9.30 4.35
N ALA A 124 15.63 -9.93 4.77
CA ALA A 124 15.21 -10.02 6.16
C ALA A 124 15.88 -11.16 6.94
N TRP A 125 16.55 -12.10 6.25
CA TRP A 125 17.16 -13.28 6.88
C TRP A 125 18.25 -12.91 7.90
N GLU A 126 19.17 -12.03 7.52
CA GLU A 126 20.27 -11.58 8.39
C GLU A 126 19.74 -10.89 9.68
N PRO A 127 18.88 -9.84 9.59
CA PRO A 127 18.27 -9.23 10.79
C PRO A 127 17.50 -10.21 11.66
N LEU A 128 16.81 -11.18 11.05
CA LEU A 128 16.00 -12.17 11.78
C LEU A 128 16.88 -13.11 12.61
N VAL A 129 17.98 -13.62 12.04
CA VAL A 129 18.91 -14.52 12.73
C VAL A 129 19.61 -13.78 13.88
N GLU A 130 19.98 -12.52 13.68
CA GLU A 130 20.54 -11.67 14.75
C GLU A 130 19.54 -11.46 15.90
N ALA A 131 18.29 -11.13 15.59
CA ALA A 131 17.26 -10.92 16.61
C ALA A 131 16.98 -12.19 17.44
N ILE A 132 17.04 -13.37 16.83
CA ILE A 132 16.85 -14.66 17.54
C ILE A 132 18.06 -14.97 18.43
N ARG A 133 19.28 -14.63 18.00
CA ARG A 133 20.50 -14.87 18.78
C ARG A 133 20.62 -13.96 20.02
N ILE A 134 19.99 -12.78 20.00
CA ILE A 134 20.03 -11.80 21.10
C ILE A 134 19.07 -12.18 22.26
N ARG A 135 18.26 -13.24 22.11
CA ARG A 135 17.34 -13.75 23.14
C ARG A 135 17.85 -15.05 23.77
#